data_AF-A0AAT9HDD6-F1
#
_entry.id   AF-A0AAT9HDD6-F1
#
_cell.length_a   1.000
_cell.length_b   1.000
_cell.length_c   1.000
_cell.angle_alpha   90.00
_cell.angle_beta   90.00
_cell.angle_gamma   90.00
#
_symmetry.space_group_name_H-M   'P 1'
#
loop_
_entity.id
_entity.type
_entity.pdbx_description
1 polymer ?
#
loop_
_entity_poly.entity_id
_entity_poly.type
_entity_poly.pdbx_seq_one_letter_code
_entity_poly.pdbx_strand_id
1 'polypeptide(L)'
;MLADDPGNPEAALGLAQAELLQRVQGLDPKVRKEAAEKPKDSAAQIAAADLDLVGGHVEDAFGRLIETVARTAGDDRDAVRVRLLELFDVVGADDPRVIAARRALARALF
;
A
#
# COMPACT_ATOMS: atom_id res chain seq x y z
N MET A 1 18.34 18.53 -18.77
CA MET A 1 18.36 17.06 -18.64
C MET A 1 19.43 16.77 -17.60
N LEU A 2 19.06 16.76 -16.32
CA LEU A 2 19.95 16.51 -15.19
C LEU A 2 19.50 15.16 -14.64
N ALA A 3 20.30 14.13 -14.93
CA ALA A 3 21.15 13.51 -13.93
C ALA A 3 20.36 12.43 -13.17
N ASP A 4 20.32 11.25 -13.80
CA ASP A 4 20.16 9.97 -13.12
C ASP A 4 21.20 9.87 -12.02
N ASP A 5 20.82 10.28 -10.81
CA ASP A 5 21.59 10.03 -9.60
C ASP A 5 20.99 8.78 -8.94
N PRO A 6 21.67 7.61 -8.99
CA PRO A 6 21.15 6.33 -8.49
C PRO A 6 20.99 6.28 -6.96
N GLY A 7 21.12 7.41 -6.25
CA GLY A 7 20.93 7.53 -4.81
C GLY A 7 19.97 8.64 -4.37
N ASN A 8 19.21 9.29 -5.26
CA ASN A 8 18.31 10.36 -4.83
C ASN A 8 17.00 9.80 -4.23
N PRO A 9 16.75 9.93 -2.92
CA PRO A 9 15.52 9.47 -2.28
C PRO A 9 14.27 10.17 -2.84
N GLU A 10 14.39 11.39 -3.35
CA GLU A 10 13.29 12.12 -3.99
C GLU A 10 12.93 11.52 -5.35
N ALA A 11 13.93 11.02 -6.09
CA ALA A 11 13.70 10.33 -7.36
C ALA A 11 13.03 8.96 -7.14
N ALA A 12 13.46 8.22 -6.11
CA ALA A 12 12.84 6.96 -5.72
C ALA A 12 11.38 7.16 -5.27
N LEU A 13 11.11 8.21 -4.48
CA LEU A 13 9.76 8.58 -4.07
C LEU A 13 8.88 8.94 -5.28
N GLY A 14 9.40 9.72 -6.22
CA GLY A 14 8.71 10.09 -7.45
C GLY A 14 8.37 8.88 -8.33
N LEU A 15 9.28 7.91 -8.44
CA LEU A 15 9.04 6.66 -9.15
C LEU A 15 7.94 5.83 -8.48
N ALA A 16 8.00 5.66 -7.16
CA ALA A 16 7.00 4.90 -6.41
C ALA A 16 5.60 5.53 -6.56
N GLN A 17 5.51 6.87 -6.55
CA GLN A 17 4.28 7.60 -6.82
C GLN A 17 3.78 7.37 -8.26
N ALA A 18 4.66 7.42 -9.26
CA ALA A 18 4.29 7.18 -10.65
C ALA A 18 3.77 5.74 -10.88
N GLU A 19 4.43 4.75 -10.28
CA GLU A 19 4.01 3.35 -10.34
C GLU A 19 2.65 3.14 -9.68
N LEU A 20 2.39 3.78 -8.53
CA LEU A 20 1.08 3.76 -7.90
C LEU A 20 0.00 4.37 -8.80
N LEU A 21 0.27 5.52 -9.41
CA LEU A 21 -0.66 6.14 -10.35
C LEU A 21 -0.94 5.24 -11.54
N GLN A 22 0.05 4.54 -12.09
CA GLN A 22 -0.14 3.57 -13.16
C GLN A 22 -1.06 2.41 -12.75
N ARG A 23 -0.93 1.90 -11.52
CA ARG A 23 -1.78 0.80 -11.03
C ARG A 23 -3.23 1.22 -10.86
N VAL A 24 -3.50 2.44 -10.41
CA VAL A 24 -4.87 2.92 -10.20
C VAL A 24 -5.54 3.47 -11.47
N GLN A 25 -4.78 3.76 -12.53
CA GLN A 25 -5.30 4.42 -13.75
C GLN A 25 -6.43 3.64 -14.46
N GLY A 26 -6.60 2.35 -14.17
CA GLY A 26 -7.69 1.52 -14.71
C GLY A 26 -8.69 1.01 -13.66
N LEU A 27 -8.56 1.39 -12.39
CA LEU A 27 -9.43 0.88 -11.33
C LEU A 27 -10.74 1.67 -11.27
N ASP A 28 -11.86 0.96 -11.27
CA ASP A 28 -13.17 1.54 -10.99
C ASP A 28 -13.25 1.89 -9.49
N PRO A 29 -13.74 3.09 -9.10
CA PRO A 29 -13.99 3.42 -7.69
C PRO A 29 -14.84 2.39 -6.93
N LYS A 30 -15.66 1.59 -7.63
CA LYS A 30 -16.41 0.45 -7.05
C LYS A 30 -15.53 -0.62 -6.42
N VAL A 31 -14.26 -0.72 -6.79
CA VAL A 31 -13.29 -1.66 -6.21
C VAL A 31 -13.26 -1.56 -4.68
N ARG A 32 -13.40 -0.36 -4.11
CA ARG A 32 -13.48 -0.19 -2.63
C ARG A 32 -14.67 -0.93 -2.03
N LYS A 33 -15.83 -0.88 -2.69
CA LYS A 33 -17.05 -1.54 -2.25
C LYS A 33 -16.94 -3.06 -2.44
N GLU A 34 -16.43 -3.49 -3.58
CA GLU A 34 -16.22 -4.92 -3.87
C GLU A 34 -15.22 -5.56 -2.90
N ALA A 35 -14.15 -4.83 -2.53
CA ALA A 35 -13.21 -5.26 -1.50
C ALA A 35 -13.89 -5.42 -0.14
N ALA A 36 -14.82 -4.53 0.23
CA ALA A 36 -15.57 -4.68 1.49
C ALA A 36 -16.42 -5.98 1.53
N GLU A 37 -16.88 -6.46 0.38
CA GLU A 37 -17.62 -7.72 0.25
C GLU A 37 -16.69 -8.96 0.24
N LYS A 38 -15.39 -8.77 0.03
CA LYS A 38 -14.38 -9.83 -0.06
C LYS A 38 -13.18 -9.59 0.89
N PRO A 39 -13.37 -9.68 2.21
CA PRO A 39 -12.33 -9.34 3.20
C PRO A 39 -11.11 -10.27 3.23
N LYS A 40 -11.14 -11.40 2.52
CA LYS A 40 -10.02 -12.35 2.40
C LYS A 40 -9.35 -12.34 1.02
N ASP A 41 -9.89 -11.58 0.07
CA ASP A 41 -9.35 -11.47 -1.27
C ASP A 41 -8.20 -10.46 -1.26
N SER A 42 -6.97 -10.98 -1.17
CA SER A 42 -5.74 -10.20 -1.08
C SER A 42 -5.63 -9.16 -2.21
N ALA A 43 -5.92 -9.56 -3.44
CA ALA A 43 -5.86 -8.70 -4.61
C ALA A 43 -6.89 -7.57 -4.54
N ALA A 44 -8.13 -7.85 -4.13
CA ALA A 44 -9.16 -6.82 -3.97
C ALA A 44 -8.79 -5.81 -2.88
N GLN A 45 -8.24 -6.27 -1.75
CA GLN A 45 -7.80 -5.38 -0.67
C GLN A 45 -6.61 -4.50 -1.08
N ILE A 46 -5.67 -5.07 -1.85
CA ILE A 46 -4.54 -4.32 -2.42
C ILE A 46 -5.04 -3.20 -3.35
N ALA A 47 -5.94 -3.52 -4.29
CA ALA A 47 -6.44 -2.53 -5.24
C ALA A 47 -7.23 -1.41 -4.54
N ALA A 48 -8.01 -1.74 -3.50
CA ALA A 48 -8.71 -0.75 -2.70
C ALA A 48 -7.74 0.14 -1.89
N ALA A 49 -6.69 -0.44 -1.32
CA ALA A 49 -5.67 0.33 -0.59
C ALA A 49 -4.90 1.29 -1.51
N ASP A 50 -4.56 0.86 -2.73
CA ASP A 50 -3.91 1.73 -3.73
C ASP A 50 -4.81 2.93 -4.07
N LEU A 51 -6.12 2.70 -4.27
CA LEU A 51 -7.09 3.79 -4.47
C LEU A 51 -7.24 4.70 -3.25
N ASP A 52 -7.27 4.14 -2.05
CA ASP A 52 -7.35 4.90 -0.79
C ASP A 52 -6.14 5.82 -0.68
N LEU A 53 -4.93 5.32 -0.97
CA LEU A 53 -3.70 6.09 -0.89
C LEU A 53 -3.64 7.22 -1.92
N VAL A 54 -4.01 6.96 -3.18
CA VAL A 54 -4.07 8.00 -4.22
C VAL A 54 -5.11 9.08 -3.88
N GLY A 55 -6.19 8.70 -3.20
CA GLY A 55 -7.18 9.64 -2.66
C GLY A 55 -6.71 10.42 -1.43
N GLY A 56 -5.52 10.16 -0.91
CA GLY A 56 -4.98 10.79 0.31
C GLY A 56 -5.41 10.13 1.62
N HIS A 57 -6.19 9.04 1.56
CA HIS A 57 -6.65 8.28 2.72
C HIS A 57 -5.58 7.26 3.18
N VAL A 58 -4.42 7.78 3.60
CA VAL A 58 -3.24 6.98 3.98
C VAL A 58 -3.57 5.98 5.09
N GLU A 59 -4.28 6.41 6.12
CA GLU A 59 -4.61 5.58 7.28
C GLU A 59 -5.56 4.44 6.92
N ASP A 60 -6.53 4.70 6.05
CA ASP A 60 -7.48 3.70 5.54
C ASP A 60 -6.75 2.64 4.71
N ALA A 61 -5.85 3.07 3.82
CA ALA A 61 -5.02 2.18 3.01
C ALA A 61 -4.17 1.25 3.88
N PHE A 62 -3.45 1.80 4.87
CA PHE A 62 -2.61 1.01 5.77
C PHE A 62 -3.44 0.09 6.65
N GLY A 63 -4.51 0.59 7.27
CA GLY A 63 -5.39 -0.18 8.14
C GLY A 63 -5.97 -1.39 7.41
N ARG A 64 -6.46 -1.20 6.18
CA ARG A 64 -6.97 -2.27 5.32
C ARG A 64 -5.95 -3.38 5.10
N LEU A 65 -4.72 -3.04 4.71
CA LEU A 65 -3.69 -4.03 4.41
C LEU A 65 -3.22 -4.76 5.68
N ILE A 66 -3.09 -4.05 6.81
CA ILE A 66 -2.74 -4.66 8.10
C ILE A 66 -3.80 -5.68 8.52
N GLU A 67 -5.08 -5.31 8.42
CA GLU A 67 -6.19 -6.22 8.72
C GLU A 67 -6.18 -7.44 7.78
N THR A 68 -5.90 -7.23 6.50
CA THR A 68 -5.83 -8.29 5.49
C THR A 68 -4.67 -9.26 5.78
N VAL A 69 -3.50 -8.76 6.20
CA VAL A 69 -2.36 -9.60 6.65
C VAL A 69 -2.77 -10.51 7.81
N ALA A 70 -3.51 -9.98 8.78
CA ALA A 70 -3.97 -10.77 9.93
C ALA A 70 -4.98 -11.87 9.54
N ARG A 71 -5.71 -11.69 8.44
CA ARG A 71 -6.77 -12.62 7.97
C ARG A 71 -6.30 -13.65 6.94
N THR A 72 -5.16 -13.41 6.30
CA THR A 72 -4.60 -14.24 5.21
C THR A 72 -3.37 -15.02 5.70
N ALA A 73 -2.88 -15.97 4.89
CA ALA A 73 -1.67 -16.75 5.17
C ALA A 73 -1.00 -17.17 3.86
N GLY A 74 0.26 -17.63 3.92
CA GLY A 74 1.02 -18.02 2.73
C GLY A 74 1.20 -16.87 1.75
N ASP A 75 1.12 -17.18 0.45
CA ASP A 75 1.38 -16.23 -0.64
C ASP A 75 0.47 -14.99 -0.60
N ASP A 76 -0.80 -15.16 -0.19
CA ASP A 76 -1.73 -14.04 -0.04
C ASP A 76 -1.25 -13.04 1.02
N ARG A 77 -0.77 -13.54 2.17
CA ARG A 77 -0.24 -12.68 3.23
C ARG A 77 1.02 -11.96 2.76
N ASP A 78 1.89 -12.67 2.06
CA ASP A 78 3.13 -12.10 1.55
C ASP A 78 2.87 -11.02 0.48
N ALA A 79 1.92 -11.24 -0.42
CA ALA A 79 1.52 -10.24 -1.42
C ALA A 79 1.03 -8.94 -0.76
N VAL A 80 0.18 -9.05 0.27
CA VAL A 80 -0.35 -7.90 1.02
C VAL A 80 0.77 -7.20 1.80
N ARG A 81 1.67 -7.97 2.42
CA ARG A 81 2.83 -7.44 3.15
C ARG A 81 3.75 -6.65 2.23
N VAL A 82 4.11 -7.20 1.07
CA VAL A 82 4.95 -6.52 0.08
C VAL A 82 4.29 -5.22 -0.37
N ARG A 83 2.99 -5.27 -0.71
CA ARG A 83 2.25 -4.06 -1.08
C ARG A 83 2.31 -2.98 -0.01
N LEU A 84 2.08 -3.34 1.26
CA LEU A 84 2.12 -2.39 2.37
C LEU A 84 3.49 -1.72 2.52
N LEU A 85 4.58 -2.46 2.28
CA LEU A 85 5.93 -1.89 2.30
C LEU A 85 6.15 -0.91 1.15
N GLU A 86 5.71 -1.24 -0.07
CA GLU A 86 5.77 -0.32 -1.21
C GLU A 86 4.97 0.97 -0.93
N LEU A 87 3.81 0.87 -0.27
CA LEU A 87 3.03 2.04 0.12
C LEU A 87 3.72 2.90 1.18
N PHE A 88 4.54 2.30 2.06
CA PHE A 88 5.37 3.06 2.99
C PHE A 88 6.42 3.89 2.25
N ASP A 89 7.01 3.33 1.20
CA ASP A 89 7.99 4.04 0.38
C ASP A 89 7.36 5.19 -0.40
N VAL A 90 6.11 5.02 -0.87
CA VAL A 90 5.33 6.11 -1.52
C VAL A 90 5.02 7.26 -0.58
N VAL A 91 4.73 6.98 0.69
CA VAL A 91 4.39 8.01 1.69
C VAL A 91 5.65 8.64 2.29
N GLY A 92 6.75 7.88 2.36
CA GLY A 92 7.99 8.26 2.99
C GLY A 92 8.18 7.56 4.33
N ALA A 93 9.37 6.97 4.53
CA ALA A 93 9.68 6.13 5.69
C ALA A 93 9.59 6.85 7.05
N ASP A 94 9.76 8.18 7.06
CA ASP A 94 9.74 9.02 8.27
C ASP A 94 8.35 9.55 8.63
N ASP A 95 7.33 9.28 7.80
CA ASP A 95 5.96 9.70 8.09
C ASP A 95 5.45 9.01 9.38
N PRO A 96 4.88 9.76 10.35
CA PRO A 96 4.36 9.18 11.59
C PRO A 96 3.36 8.04 11.38
N ARG A 97 2.56 8.09 10.29
CA ARG A 97 1.59 7.05 9.92
C ARG A 97 2.29 5.78 9.46
N VAL A 98 3.41 5.89 8.75
CA VAL A 98 4.26 4.75 8.35
C VAL A 98 4.88 4.09 9.57
N ILE A 99 5.42 4.88 10.50
CA ILE A 99 6.01 4.36 11.75
C ILE A 99 4.95 3.59 12.57
N ALA A 100 3.75 4.15 12.70
CA ALA A 100 2.64 3.49 13.39
C ALA A 100 2.21 2.19 12.69
N ALA A 101 2.10 2.23 11.36
CA ALA A 101 1.71 1.07 10.55
C ALA A 101 2.74 -0.06 10.60
N ARG A 102 4.05 0.23 10.58
CA ARG A 102 5.12 -0.78 10.77
C ARG A 102 4.97 -1.53 12.10
N ARG A 103 4.67 -0.81 13.19
CA ARG A 103 4.41 -1.42 14.50
C ARG A 103 3.14 -2.26 14.50
N ALA A 104 2.10 -1.84 13.79
CA ALA A 104 0.86 -2.61 13.65
C ALA A 104 1.05 -3.88 12.81
N LEU A 105 1.78 -3.79 11.70
CA LEU A 105 2.14 -4.94 10.86
C LEU A 105 2.93 -5.98 11.65
N ALA A 106 3.93 -5.56 12.42
CA ALA A 106 4.70 -6.49 13.27
C ALA A 106 3.76 -7.26 14.23
N ARG A 107 2.82 -6.57 14.88
CA ARG A 107 1.82 -7.20 15.78
C ARG A 107 0.82 -8.11 15.06
N ALA A 108 0.57 -7.91 13.77
CA ALA A 108 -0.34 -8.75 12.99
C ALA A 108 0.34 -10.06 12.51
N LEU A 109 1.67 -10.11 12.51
CA LEU A 109 2.45 -11.26 12.05
C LEU A 109 2.82 -12.25 13.16
N PHE A 110 2.72 -11.85 14.43
CA PHE A 110 3.06 -12.64 15.62
C PHE A 110 1.85 -12.83 16.52
#